data_AF-A0A2T3Z9Q1-F1
#
_entry.id   AF-A0A2T3Z9Q1-F1
#
_cell.length_a   1.000
_cell.length_b   1.000
_cell.length_c   1.000
_cell.angle_alpha   90.00
_cell.angle_beta   90.00
_cell.angle_gamma   90.00
#
_symmetry.space_group_name_H-M   'P 1'
#
loop_
_entity.id
_entity.type
_entity.pdbx_description
1 polymer ?
#
loop_
_entity_poly.entity_id
_entity_poly.type
_entity_poly.pdbx_seq_one_letter_code
_entity_poly.pdbx_strand_id
1 'polypeptide(L)'
;MKLVTEKWDPSSPSCVFKHYFYNKVDEAHIPFYKPQAHEDPREWEEALQNKPAPGFMPVLCAGYTGVADRLKTQKRAISEFNTRLHQINGCLDALLQRHELETETRALAARRRQTMISNRCLALAAKVQILRNRGYALSGDEDDLKSRLQALERDVQDPAVSAREEELWSRLIVLRGYSEKLSKELEKPAGAEGEGLDEETQARAKRVLEDYEKQLGHLKKELEALGVDYQEWENSRNPPPRSR
;
A
#
# COMPACT_ATOMS: atom_id res chain seq x y z
N MET A 1 -9.26 51.42 42.49
CA MET A 1 -8.19 51.34 41.47
C MET A 1 -7.26 50.14 41.64
N LYS A 2 -6.78 49.78 42.84
CA LYS A 2 -5.88 48.63 43.06
C LYS A 2 -6.45 47.25 42.65
N LEU A 3 -7.74 47.01 42.91
CA LEU A 3 -8.42 45.78 42.52
C LEU A 3 -8.43 45.53 41.01
N VAL A 4 -8.65 46.56 40.21
CA VAL A 4 -8.68 46.42 38.74
C VAL A 4 -7.27 46.16 38.20
N THR A 5 -6.25 46.83 38.72
CA THR A 5 -4.86 46.57 38.31
C THR A 5 -4.41 45.16 38.69
N GLU A 6 -4.82 44.64 39.84
CA GLU A 6 -4.53 43.26 40.25
C GLU A 6 -5.19 42.23 39.32
N LYS A 7 -6.42 42.46 38.84
CA LYS A 7 -7.10 41.54 37.90
C LYS A 7 -6.39 41.38 36.55
N TRP A 8 -5.62 42.37 36.14
CA TRP A 8 -4.89 42.41 34.86
C TRP A 8 -3.41 42.05 34.99
N ASP A 9 -2.90 41.92 36.22
CA ASP A 9 -1.52 41.50 36.47
C ASP A 9 -1.42 39.97 36.39
N PRO A 10 -0.65 39.39 35.45
CA PRO A 10 -0.47 37.94 35.34
C PRO A 10 0.26 37.31 36.54
N SER A 11 0.98 38.12 37.33
CA SER A 11 1.70 37.66 38.52
C SER A 11 0.82 37.60 39.76
N SER A 12 -0.39 38.18 39.69
CA SER A 12 -1.29 38.23 40.84
C SER A 12 -2.10 36.93 40.96
N PRO A 13 -2.30 36.40 42.18
CA PRO A 13 -3.19 35.27 42.40
C PRO A 13 -4.65 35.56 42.02
N SER A 14 -5.05 36.84 41.96
CA SER A 14 -6.41 37.26 41.65
C SER A 14 -6.67 37.55 40.17
N CYS A 15 -5.68 37.31 39.30
CA CYS A 15 -5.78 37.51 37.84
C CYS A 15 -6.98 36.76 37.24
N VAL A 16 -7.75 37.44 36.38
CA VAL A 16 -8.94 36.85 35.72
C VAL A 16 -8.58 36.07 34.47
N PHE A 17 -7.45 36.40 33.83
CA PHE A 17 -7.00 35.78 32.59
C PHE A 17 -6.19 34.50 32.85
N LYS A 18 -6.77 33.55 33.59
CA LYS A 18 -6.14 32.26 33.89
C LYS A 18 -6.85 31.15 33.13
N HIS A 19 -6.08 30.32 32.44
CA HIS A 19 -6.60 29.11 31.81
C HIS A 19 -5.57 27.99 31.87
N TYR A 20 -6.05 26.78 32.11
CA TYR A 20 -5.23 25.58 32.15
C TYR A 20 -5.20 24.90 30.79
N PHE A 21 -4.01 24.79 30.21
CA PHE A 21 -3.77 23.95 29.04
C PHE A 21 -3.18 22.62 29.46
N TYR A 22 -3.38 21.59 28.65
CA TYR A 22 -2.85 20.26 28.93
C TYR A 22 -1.66 19.93 28.02
N ASN A 23 -0.53 19.59 28.63
CA ASN A 23 0.65 19.11 27.92
C ASN A 23 0.75 17.60 28.02
N LYS A 24 1.02 16.94 26.90
CA LYS A 24 1.39 15.54 26.90
C LYS A 24 2.79 15.39 27.47
N VAL A 25 2.92 14.57 28.50
CA VAL A 25 4.15 14.26 29.22
C VAL A 25 4.33 12.75 29.22
N ASP A 26 5.57 12.30 29.20
CA ASP A 26 5.89 10.89 29.36
C ASP A 26 5.56 10.40 30.78
N GLU A 27 5.10 9.16 30.93
CA GLU A 27 4.55 8.64 32.18
C GLU A 27 5.56 8.67 33.33
N ALA A 28 6.84 8.41 33.01
CA ALA A 28 7.95 8.48 33.96
C ALA A 28 8.14 9.88 34.57
N HIS A 29 7.72 10.93 33.86
CA HIS A 29 7.94 12.31 34.29
C HIS A 29 6.75 12.92 35.04
N ILE A 30 5.58 12.27 35.02
CA ILE A 30 4.35 12.74 35.67
C ILE A 30 4.56 13.11 37.16
N PRO A 31 5.25 12.31 37.99
CA PRO A 31 5.41 12.61 39.41
C PRO A 31 6.21 13.88 39.72
N PHE A 32 6.97 14.41 38.75
CA PHE A 32 7.78 15.61 38.95
C PHE A 32 7.00 16.92 38.72
N TYR A 33 5.81 16.86 38.14
CA TYR A 33 4.98 18.04 37.93
C TYR A 33 4.23 18.42 39.20
N LYS A 34 4.42 19.65 39.65
CA LYS A 34 3.78 20.23 40.84
C LYS A 34 3.23 21.62 40.50
N PRO A 35 2.22 22.09 41.26
CA PRO A 35 1.73 23.46 41.12
C PRO A 35 2.85 24.48 41.28
N GLN A 36 2.77 25.58 40.54
CA GLN A 36 3.72 26.69 40.64
C GLN A 36 3.42 27.57 41.87
N ALA A 37 4.40 28.36 42.31
CA ALA A 37 4.31 29.13 43.57
C ALA A 37 3.18 30.20 43.61
N HIS A 38 2.63 30.58 42.46
CA HIS A 38 1.57 31.59 42.31
C HIS A 38 0.22 30.98 41.89
N GLU A 39 0.13 29.65 41.91
CA GLU A 39 -1.02 28.86 41.49
C GLU A 39 -1.83 28.40 42.71
N ASP A 40 -3.16 28.39 42.59
CA ASP A 40 -4.02 27.86 43.66
C ASP A 40 -4.04 26.32 43.56
N PRO A 41 -3.64 25.60 44.63
CA PRO A 41 -3.69 24.14 44.64
C PRO A 41 -5.06 23.56 44.29
N ARG A 42 -6.15 24.28 44.60
CA ARG A 42 -7.52 23.84 44.30
C ARG A 42 -7.80 23.82 42.80
N GLU A 43 -7.46 24.91 42.11
CA GLU A 43 -7.64 25.01 40.66
C GLU A 43 -6.77 23.99 39.90
N TRP A 44 -5.57 23.71 40.41
CA TRP A 44 -4.69 22.68 39.86
C TRP A 44 -5.29 21.28 40.01
N GLU A 45 -5.84 20.94 41.18
CA GLU A 45 -6.51 19.65 41.41
C GLU A 45 -7.76 19.50 40.54
N GLU A 46 -8.55 20.55 40.38
CA GLU A 46 -9.70 20.57 39.46
C GLU A 46 -9.28 20.35 38.01
N ALA A 47 -8.17 20.96 37.57
CA ALA A 47 -7.61 20.72 36.24
C ALA A 47 -7.10 19.28 36.09
N LEU A 48 -6.46 18.71 37.12
CA LEU A 48 -6.05 17.30 37.10
C LEU A 48 -7.24 16.33 37.01
N GLN A 49 -8.35 16.65 37.66
CA GLN A 49 -9.58 15.85 37.57
C GLN A 49 -10.20 15.91 36.17
N ASN A 50 -10.18 17.10 35.55
CA ASN A 50 -10.76 17.35 34.23
C ASN A 50 -9.79 17.08 33.06
N LYS A 51 -8.78 16.23 33.24
CA LYS A 51 -7.81 15.91 32.18
C LYS A 51 -8.46 15.13 31.03
N PRO A 52 -8.09 15.40 29.77
CA PRO A 52 -8.70 14.75 28.60
C PRO A 52 -8.31 13.28 28.44
N ALA A 53 -7.12 12.90 28.89
CA ALA A 53 -6.57 11.54 28.79
C ALA A 53 -5.44 11.35 29.83
N PRO A 54 -5.05 10.10 30.16
CA PRO A 54 -3.85 9.85 30.96
C PRO A 54 -2.59 10.38 30.25
N GLY A 55 -1.58 10.78 31.03
CA GLY A 55 -0.34 11.39 30.50
C GLY A 55 -0.42 12.88 30.14
N PHE A 56 -1.56 13.51 30.37
CA PHE A 56 -1.71 14.96 30.23
C PHE A 56 -1.58 15.67 31.58
N MET A 57 -0.64 16.62 31.66
CA MET A 57 -0.44 17.45 32.85
C MET A 57 -0.91 18.89 32.58
N PRO A 58 -1.67 19.49 33.53
CA PRO A 58 -2.11 20.87 33.40
C PRO A 58 -0.92 21.83 33.48
N VAL A 59 -1.02 22.93 32.75
CA VAL A 59 -0.07 24.04 32.73
C VAL A 59 -0.87 25.32 32.71
N LEU A 60 -0.68 26.14 33.73
CA LEU A 60 -1.32 27.44 33.83
C LEU A 60 -0.75 28.39 32.78
N CYS A 61 -1.66 29.05 32.05
CA CYS A 61 -1.35 30.24 31.27
C CYS A 61 -2.08 31.42 31.89
N ALA A 62 -1.28 32.35 32.43
CA ALA A 62 -1.77 33.62 32.96
C ALA A 62 -1.51 34.74 31.95
N GLY A 63 -2.56 35.44 31.55
CA GLY A 63 -2.50 36.58 30.64
C GLY A 63 -2.17 36.24 29.18
N TYR A 64 -2.04 37.27 28.36
CA TYR A 64 -1.79 37.15 26.92
C TYR A 64 -0.37 36.69 26.58
N THR A 65 0.60 36.94 27.47
CA THR A 65 2.00 36.52 27.28
C THR A 65 2.13 35.00 27.30
N GLY A 66 1.46 34.31 28.24
CA GLY A 66 1.44 32.85 28.30
C GLY A 66 0.82 32.22 27.04
N VAL A 67 -0.27 32.81 26.52
CA VAL A 67 -0.88 32.37 25.25
C VAL A 67 0.05 32.63 24.06
N ALA A 68 0.74 33.77 24.02
CA ALA A 68 1.69 34.08 22.96
C ALA A 68 2.88 33.09 22.95
N ASP A 69 3.41 32.74 24.12
CA ASP A 69 4.48 31.75 24.23
C ASP A 69 3.99 30.35 23.83
N ARG A 70 2.76 29.99 24.19
CA ARG A 70 2.12 28.76 23.71
C ARG A 70 2.03 28.73 22.18
N LEU A 71 1.60 29.83 21.55
CA LEU A 71 1.52 29.94 20.10
C LEU A 71 2.89 29.80 19.43
N LYS A 72 3.96 30.39 20.01
CA LYS A 72 5.34 30.18 19.54
C LYS A 72 5.75 28.71 19.62
N THR A 73 5.45 28.01 20.72
CA THR A 73 5.75 26.57 20.85
C THR A 73 5.01 25.73 19.82
N GLN A 74 3.73 26.01 19.57
CA GLN A 74 2.93 25.34 18.55
C GLN A 74 3.49 25.57 17.14
N LYS A 75 3.87 26.82 16.81
CA LYS A 75 4.51 27.13 15.53
C LYS A 75 5.81 26.34 15.32
N ARG A 76 6.64 26.22 16.38
CA ARG A 76 7.86 25.41 16.33
C ARG A 76 7.55 23.92 16.12
N ALA A 77 6.56 23.38 16.84
CA ALA A 77 6.16 21.98 16.69
C ALA A 77 5.60 21.68 15.28
N ILE A 78 4.78 22.56 14.72
CA ILE A 78 4.26 22.43 13.33
C ILE A 78 5.42 22.43 12.33
N SER A 79 6.39 23.33 12.50
CA SER A 79 7.58 23.34 11.65
C SER A 79 8.33 22.00 11.71
N GLU A 80 8.50 21.44 12.92
CA GLU A 80 9.15 20.14 13.09
C GLU A 80 8.34 19.01 12.44
N PHE A 81 7.02 18.98 12.62
CA PHE A 81 6.15 17.99 11.97
C PHE A 81 6.25 18.07 10.45
N ASN A 82 6.25 19.27 9.87
CA ASN A 82 6.43 19.44 8.43
C ASN A 82 7.79 18.91 7.97
N THR A 83 8.87 19.17 8.71
CA THR A 83 10.19 18.60 8.36
C THR A 83 10.20 17.07 8.40
N ARG A 84 9.57 16.45 9.40
CA ARG A 84 9.47 14.99 9.50
C ARG A 84 8.59 14.40 8.40
N LEU A 85 7.48 15.06 8.06
CA LEU A 85 6.63 14.65 6.93
C LEU A 85 7.40 14.72 5.60
N HIS A 86 8.18 15.76 5.36
CA HIS A 86 9.03 15.85 4.18
C HIS A 86 10.11 14.76 4.15
N GLN A 87 10.68 14.38 5.31
CA GLN A 87 11.60 13.26 5.39
C GLN A 87 10.92 11.93 5.03
N ILE A 88 9.72 11.68 5.56
CA ILE A 88 8.94 10.47 5.23
C ILE A 88 8.63 10.43 3.74
N ASN A 89 8.16 11.54 3.16
CA ASN A 89 7.89 11.60 1.73
C ASN A 89 9.15 11.34 0.91
N GLY A 90 10.29 11.95 1.27
CA GLY A 90 11.56 11.68 0.60
C GLY A 90 12.02 10.22 0.70
N CYS A 91 11.78 9.56 1.83
CA CYS A 91 12.04 8.12 1.98
C CYS A 91 11.11 7.27 1.11
N LEU A 92 9.82 7.63 1.02
CA LEU A 92 8.86 6.96 0.15
C LEU A 92 9.23 7.11 -1.32
N ASP A 93 9.58 8.32 -1.75
CA ASP A 93 10.02 8.60 -3.12
C ASP A 93 11.26 7.78 -3.49
N ALA A 94 12.25 7.72 -2.59
CA ALA A 94 13.45 6.91 -2.81
C ALA A 94 13.14 5.40 -2.88
N LEU A 95 12.19 4.92 -2.07
CA LEU A 95 11.75 3.53 -2.09
C LEU A 95 11.03 3.19 -3.40
N LEU A 96 10.13 4.07 -3.85
CA LEU A 96 9.40 3.93 -5.12
C LEU A 96 10.38 3.91 -6.30
N GLN A 97 11.30 4.87 -6.37
CA GLN A 97 12.34 4.92 -7.41
C GLN A 97 13.18 3.64 -7.45
N ARG A 98 13.58 3.12 -6.28
CA ARG A 98 14.34 1.86 -6.20
C ARG A 98 13.51 0.66 -6.65
N HIS A 99 12.22 0.64 -6.32
CA HIS A 99 11.34 -0.43 -6.75
C HIS A 99 11.21 -0.45 -8.29
N GLU A 100 10.85 0.68 -8.88
CA GLU A 100 10.62 0.82 -10.33
C GLU A 100 11.89 0.60 -11.15
N LEU A 101 13.00 1.26 -10.79
CA LEU A 101 14.21 1.25 -11.61
C LEU A 101 15.08 0.00 -11.38
N GLU A 102 15.18 -0.48 -10.15
CA GLU A 102 16.07 -1.59 -9.83
C GLU A 102 15.34 -2.91 -9.62
N THR A 103 14.28 -2.90 -8.83
CA THR A 103 13.69 -4.16 -8.33
C THR A 103 12.86 -4.82 -9.42
N GLU A 104 11.98 -4.06 -10.07
CA GLU A 104 11.14 -4.54 -11.15
C GLU A 104 11.98 -5.00 -12.35
N THR A 105 12.97 -4.21 -12.75
CA THR A 105 13.86 -4.55 -13.88
C THR A 105 14.67 -5.82 -13.59
N ARG A 106 15.21 -5.97 -12.38
CA ARG A 106 15.92 -7.19 -11.96
C ARG A 106 15.00 -8.39 -11.87
N ALA A 107 13.78 -8.23 -11.37
CA ALA A 107 12.78 -9.29 -11.27
C ALA A 107 12.40 -9.81 -12.67
N LEU A 108 12.15 -8.91 -13.62
CA LEU A 108 11.83 -9.27 -15.00
C LEU A 108 13.03 -9.94 -15.71
N ALA A 109 14.24 -9.43 -15.50
CA ALA A 109 15.46 -10.05 -16.02
C ALA A 109 15.73 -11.43 -15.39
N ALA A 110 15.41 -11.62 -14.11
CA ALA A 110 15.52 -12.90 -13.43
C ALA A 110 14.50 -13.91 -13.97
N ARG A 111 13.25 -13.49 -14.20
CA ARG A 111 12.22 -14.35 -14.82
C ARG A 111 12.61 -14.80 -16.22
N ARG A 112 13.14 -13.90 -17.06
CA ARG A 112 13.67 -14.26 -18.39
C ARG A 112 14.83 -15.27 -18.30
N ARG A 113 15.76 -15.05 -17.37
CA ARG A 113 16.88 -15.98 -17.11
C ARG A 113 16.39 -17.33 -16.61
N GLN A 114 15.40 -17.37 -15.73
CA GLN A 114 14.79 -18.60 -15.25
C GLN A 114 14.19 -19.41 -16.40
N THR A 115 13.42 -18.79 -17.30
CA THR A 115 12.89 -19.47 -18.49
C THR A 115 14.00 -20.03 -19.37
N MET A 116 15.06 -19.25 -19.62
CA MET A 116 16.22 -19.70 -20.41
C MET A 116 16.92 -20.90 -19.75
N ILE A 117 17.17 -20.84 -18.45
CA ILE A 117 17.84 -21.92 -17.70
C ILE A 117 16.93 -23.15 -17.66
N SER A 118 15.63 -22.98 -17.47
CA SER A 118 14.64 -24.08 -17.52
C SER A 118 14.71 -24.80 -18.87
N ASN A 119 14.71 -24.06 -19.98
CA ASN A 119 14.84 -24.63 -21.32
C ASN A 119 16.18 -25.34 -21.53
N ARG A 120 17.29 -24.77 -21.04
CA ARG A 120 18.63 -25.41 -21.10
C ARG A 120 18.69 -26.67 -20.26
N CYS A 121 18.07 -26.66 -19.07
CA CYS A 121 17.98 -27.79 -18.17
C CYS A 121 17.18 -28.92 -18.82
N LEU A 122 16.02 -28.60 -19.41
CA LEU A 122 15.19 -29.57 -20.15
C LEU A 122 15.97 -30.15 -21.33
N ALA A 123 16.63 -29.32 -22.14
CA ALA A 123 17.43 -29.79 -23.28
C ALA A 123 18.59 -30.70 -22.85
N LEU A 124 19.25 -30.39 -21.72
CA LEU A 124 20.29 -31.24 -21.15
C LEU A 124 19.71 -32.57 -20.64
N ALA A 125 18.61 -32.52 -19.87
CA ALA A 125 17.93 -33.70 -19.36
C ALA A 125 17.49 -34.63 -20.50
N ALA A 126 16.96 -34.08 -21.59
CA ALA A 126 16.61 -34.84 -22.79
C ALA A 126 17.84 -35.52 -23.42
N LYS A 127 18.96 -34.80 -23.59
CA LYS A 127 20.21 -35.38 -24.11
C LYS A 127 20.75 -36.49 -23.21
N VAL A 128 20.71 -36.30 -21.90
CA VAL A 128 21.16 -37.30 -20.92
C VAL A 128 20.30 -38.56 -21.03
N GLN A 129 18.98 -38.43 -21.12
CA GLN A 129 18.08 -39.57 -21.28
C GLN A 129 18.37 -40.34 -22.58
N ILE A 130 18.55 -39.64 -23.70
CA ILE A 130 18.87 -40.26 -24.99
C ILE A 130 20.20 -41.02 -24.93
N LEU A 131 21.24 -40.43 -24.34
CA LEU A 131 22.55 -41.08 -24.25
C LEU A 131 22.55 -42.27 -23.31
N ARG A 132 21.85 -42.18 -22.17
CA ARG A 132 21.73 -43.27 -21.19
C ARG A 132 20.94 -44.45 -21.74
N ASN A 133 19.85 -44.18 -22.46
CA ASN A 133 18.95 -45.21 -22.96
C ASN A 133 19.33 -45.70 -24.36
N ARG A 134 20.46 -45.24 -24.91
CA ARG A 134 20.90 -45.60 -26.26
C ARG A 134 21.20 -47.10 -26.34
N GLY A 135 20.45 -47.81 -27.18
CA GLY A 135 20.59 -49.25 -27.39
C GLY A 135 19.70 -50.12 -26.50
N TYR A 136 18.90 -49.53 -25.61
CA TYR A 136 17.81 -50.20 -24.92
C TYR A 136 16.50 -50.04 -25.71
N ALA A 137 15.58 -51.00 -25.53
CA ALA A 137 14.24 -50.88 -26.09
C ALA A 137 13.46 -49.77 -25.39
N LEU A 138 12.54 -49.13 -26.12
CA LEU A 138 11.68 -48.08 -25.60
C LEU A 138 10.83 -48.63 -24.44
N SER A 139 10.79 -47.90 -23.32
CA SER A 139 9.94 -48.29 -22.17
C SER A 139 8.46 -47.98 -22.46
N GLY A 140 7.54 -48.64 -21.77
CA GLY A 140 6.10 -48.34 -21.84
C GLY A 140 5.78 -46.88 -21.49
N ASP A 141 6.42 -46.35 -20.44
CA ASP A 141 6.27 -44.93 -20.03
C ASP A 141 6.72 -43.94 -21.12
N GLU A 142 7.71 -44.33 -21.94
CA GLU A 142 8.20 -43.49 -23.05
C GLU A 142 7.23 -43.50 -24.24
N ASP A 143 6.53 -44.62 -24.48
CA ASP A 143 5.48 -44.69 -25.51
C ASP A 143 4.24 -43.87 -25.11
N ASP A 144 3.88 -43.89 -23.82
CA ASP A 144 2.85 -43.01 -23.26
C ASP A 144 3.23 -41.53 -23.40
N LEU A 145 4.47 -41.15 -23.10
CA LEU A 145 4.93 -39.78 -23.28
C LEU A 145 4.91 -39.37 -24.77
N LYS A 146 5.36 -40.26 -25.66
CA LYS A 146 5.34 -40.03 -27.10
C LYS A 146 3.93 -39.82 -27.62
N SER A 147 2.97 -40.65 -27.23
CA SER A 147 1.58 -40.52 -27.67
C SER A 147 0.99 -39.16 -27.25
N ARG A 148 1.28 -38.69 -26.03
CA ARG A 148 0.87 -37.35 -25.55
C ARG A 148 1.52 -36.23 -26.34
N LEU A 149 2.81 -36.33 -26.65
CA LEU A 149 3.52 -35.32 -27.46
C LEU A 149 3.00 -35.26 -28.89
N GLN A 150 2.69 -36.41 -29.50
CA GLN A 150 2.10 -36.46 -30.85
C GLN A 150 0.70 -35.87 -30.90
N ALA A 151 -0.12 -36.11 -29.88
CA ALA A 151 -1.43 -35.47 -29.75
C ALA A 151 -1.29 -33.94 -29.67
N LEU A 152 -0.41 -33.45 -28.78
CA LEU A 152 -0.14 -32.01 -28.65
C LEU A 152 0.42 -31.39 -29.93
N GLU A 153 1.34 -32.07 -30.61
CA GLU A 153 1.91 -31.61 -31.88
C GLU A 153 0.81 -31.46 -32.95
N ARG A 154 -0.09 -32.44 -33.06
CA ARG A 154 -1.21 -32.39 -33.99
C ARG A 154 -2.16 -31.23 -33.69
N ASP A 155 -2.46 -30.98 -32.42
CA ASP A 155 -3.34 -29.89 -32.01
C ASP A 155 -2.72 -28.51 -32.31
N VAL A 156 -1.40 -28.38 -32.14
CA VAL A 156 -0.67 -27.12 -32.42
C VAL A 156 -0.48 -26.89 -33.92
N GLN A 157 -0.26 -27.97 -34.70
CA GLN A 157 -0.07 -27.89 -36.15
C GLN A 157 -1.39 -27.84 -36.93
N ASP A 158 -2.55 -27.73 -36.26
CA ASP A 158 -3.84 -27.58 -36.92
C ASP A 158 -3.87 -26.26 -37.73
N PRO A 159 -4.03 -26.31 -39.07
CA PRO A 159 -4.12 -25.12 -39.91
C PRO A 159 -5.25 -24.17 -39.49
N ALA A 160 -6.31 -24.68 -38.85
CA ALA A 160 -7.40 -23.86 -38.34
C ALA A 160 -6.97 -22.97 -37.17
N VAL A 161 -5.94 -23.33 -36.39
CA VAL A 161 -5.38 -22.47 -35.35
C VAL A 161 -4.65 -21.30 -36.00
N SER A 162 -3.74 -21.57 -36.95
CA SER A 162 -3.00 -20.54 -37.68
C SER A 162 -3.93 -19.59 -38.44
N ALA A 163 -4.94 -20.13 -39.13
CA ALA A 163 -5.91 -19.32 -39.86
C ALA A 163 -6.72 -18.39 -38.94
N ARG A 164 -7.07 -18.84 -37.72
CA ARG A 164 -7.76 -18.00 -36.73
C ARG A 164 -6.86 -16.88 -36.20
N GLU A 165 -5.57 -17.15 -36.00
CA GLU A 165 -4.61 -16.11 -35.61
C GLU A 165 -4.49 -15.04 -36.70
N GLU A 166 -4.31 -15.44 -37.96
CA GLU A 166 -4.24 -14.53 -39.11
C GLU A 166 -5.53 -13.71 -39.28
N GLU A 167 -6.69 -14.35 -39.11
CA GLU A 167 -7.98 -13.68 -39.14
C GLU A 167 -8.09 -12.62 -38.02
N LEU A 168 -7.74 -12.97 -36.78
CA LEU A 168 -7.76 -12.03 -35.65
C LEU A 168 -6.81 -10.85 -35.89
N TRP A 169 -5.61 -11.10 -36.42
CA TRP A 169 -4.67 -10.04 -36.78
C TRP A 169 -5.26 -9.11 -37.85
N SER A 170 -5.86 -9.66 -38.90
CA SER A 170 -6.50 -8.86 -39.95
C SER A 170 -7.66 -8.01 -39.40
N ARG A 171 -8.51 -8.58 -38.54
CA ARG A 171 -9.61 -7.87 -37.88
C ARG A 171 -9.09 -6.76 -36.97
N LEU A 172 -8.03 -7.01 -36.22
CA LEU A 172 -7.39 -6.00 -35.37
C LEU A 172 -6.85 -4.83 -36.19
N ILE A 173 -6.20 -5.10 -37.33
CA ILE A 173 -5.71 -4.06 -38.24
C ILE A 173 -6.86 -3.20 -38.77
N VAL A 174 -7.97 -3.84 -39.16
CA VAL A 174 -9.17 -3.12 -39.62
C VAL A 174 -9.76 -2.25 -38.51
N LEU A 175 -9.91 -2.80 -37.30
CA LEU A 175 -10.42 -2.05 -36.14
C LEU A 175 -9.52 -0.87 -35.77
N ARG A 176 -8.20 -1.07 -35.81
CA ARG A 176 -7.22 0.00 -35.60
C ARG A 176 -7.38 1.11 -36.64
N GLY A 177 -7.47 0.75 -37.92
CA GLY A 177 -7.69 1.72 -39.00
C GLY A 177 -9.01 2.47 -38.88
N TYR A 178 -10.08 1.80 -38.42
CA TYR A 178 -11.35 2.45 -38.13
C TYR A 178 -11.25 3.41 -36.93
N SER A 179 -10.62 2.98 -35.83
CA SER A 179 -10.37 3.82 -34.66
C SER A 179 -9.57 5.06 -35.02
N GLU A 180 -8.50 4.93 -35.81
CA GLU A 180 -7.67 6.07 -36.24
C GLU A 180 -8.46 7.06 -37.11
N LYS A 181 -9.36 6.57 -37.97
CA LYS A 181 -10.26 7.44 -38.74
C LYS A 181 -11.26 8.16 -37.84
N LEU A 182 -11.90 7.44 -36.93
CA LEU A 182 -12.87 7.99 -35.99
C LEU A 182 -12.21 9.05 -35.09
N SER A 183 -11.02 8.77 -34.55
CA SER A 183 -10.25 9.75 -33.76
C SER A 183 -9.94 11.01 -34.56
N LYS A 184 -9.51 10.89 -35.82
CA LYS A 184 -9.27 12.04 -36.72
C LYS A 184 -10.55 12.81 -37.06
N GLU A 185 -11.70 12.14 -37.12
CA GLU A 185 -13.00 12.79 -37.31
C GLU A 185 -13.47 13.51 -36.04
N LEU A 186 -13.18 12.94 -34.86
CA LEU A 186 -13.45 13.56 -33.56
C LEU A 186 -12.54 14.78 -33.28
N GLU A 187 -11.30 14.74 -33.75
CA GLU A 187 -10.33 15.85 -33.65
C GLU A 187 -10.67 17.03 -34.57
N LYS A 188 -11.58 16.87 -35.54
CA LYS A 188 -12.11 18.01 -36.30
C LYS A 188 -13.06 18.80 -35.39
N PRO A 189 -12.78 20.08 -35.11
CA PRO A 189 -13.43 20.79 -34.01
C PRO A 189 -14.88 21.13 -34.38
N ALA A 190 -15.82 20.29 -33.95
CA ALA A 190 -17.22 20.63 -33.86
C ALA A 190 -17.50 21.22 -32.48
N GLY A 191 -17.04 22.46 -32.24
CA GLY A 191 -17.67 23.46 -31.34
C GLY A 191 -18.08 23.09 -29.91
N ALA A 192 -17.70 21.95 -29.37
CA ALA A 192 -17.94 21.55 -28.01
C ALA A 192 -16.70 20.80 -27.54
N GLU A 193 -15.86 21.48 -26.78
CA GLU A 193 -14.98 20.79 -25.85
C GLU A 193 -15.87 19.80 -25.10
N GLY A 194 -15.65 18.50 -25.33
CA GLY A 194 -16.35 17.47 -24.59
C GLY A 194 -16.17 17.77 -23.12
N GLU A 195 -17.25 18.13 -22.44
CA GLU A 195 -17.28 18.34 -21.00
C GLU A 195 -16.73 17.05 -20.39
N GLY A 196 -15.45 17.08 -20.01
CA GLY A 196 -14.80 15.96 -19.38
C GLY A 196 -15.61 15.55 -18.16
N LEU A 197 -15.54 14.27 -17.78
CA LEU A 197 -16.13 13.83 -16.52
C LEU A 197 -15.70 14.79 -15.41
N ASP A 198 -16.68 15.39 -14.74
CA ASP A 198 -16.46 16.38 -13.68
C ASP A 198 -15.42 15.86 -12.67
N GLU A 199 -14.46 16.70 -12.29
CA GLU A 199 -13.33 16.33 -11.43
C GLU A 199 -13.81 15.73 -10.11
N GLU A 200 -14.96 16.18 -9.60
CA GLU A 200 -15.58 15.63 -8.41
C GLU A 200 -16.01 14.16 -8.59
N THR A 201 -16.62 13.84 -9.74
CA THR A 201 -17.02 12.47 -10.06
C THR A 201 -15.82 11.55 -10.22
N GLN A 202 -14.73 12.04 -10.80
CA GLN A 202 -13.49 11.29 -10.91
C GLN A 202 -12.85 11.02 -9.54
N ALA A 203 -12.83 12.02 -8.64
CA ALA A 203 -12.30 11.85 -7.29
C ALA A 203 -13.13 10.84 -6.47
N ARG A 204 -14.46 10.91 -6.58
CA ARG A 204 -15.36 9.92 -5.97
C ARG A 204 -15.12 8.51 -6.52
N ALA A 205 -14.97 8.38 -7.84
CA ALA A 205 -14.68 7.09 -8.49
C ALA A 205 -13.34 6.50 -8.02
N LYS A 206 -12.27 7.30 -7.94
CA LYS A 206 -10.96 6.87 -7.41
C LYS A 206 -11.08 6.33 -5.99
N ARG A 207 -11.79 7.05 -5.11
CA ARG A 207 -11.99 6.61 -3.72
C ARG A 207 -12.75 5.28 -3.63
N VAL A 208 -13.82 5.12 -4.42
CA VAL A 208 -14.57 3.86 -4.47
C VAL A 208 -13.69 2.71 -4.97
N LEU A 209 -12.84 2.95 -5.96
CA LEU A 209 -11.91 1.94 -6.48
C LEU A 209 -10.87 1.55 -5.42
N GLU A 210 -10.30 2.51 -4.67
CA GLU A 210 -9.37 2.22 -3.58
C GLU A 210 -10.03 1.40 -2.45
N ASP A 211 -11.30 1.69 -2.14
CA ASP A 211 -12.05 0.93 -1.13
C ASP A 211 -12.34 -0.50 -1.61
N TYR A 212 -12.72 -0.68 -2.88
CA TYR A 212 -12.90 -1.99 -3.49
C TYR A 212 -11.58 -2.77 -3.60
N GLU A 213 -10.47 -2.13 -3.91
CA GLU A 213 -9.16 -2.78 -3.92
C GLU A 213 -8.81 -3.34 -2.54
N LYS A 214 -9.04 -2.57 -1.47
CA LYS A 214 -8.83 -3.04 -0.09
C LYS A 214 -9.74 -4.21 0.27
N GLN A 215 -11.02 -4.14 -0.10
CA GLN A 215 -11.99 -5.21 0.16
C GLN A 215 -11.64 -6.49 -0.59
N LEU A 216 -11.32 -6.39 -1.88
CA LEU A 216 -10.88 -7.53 -2.68
C LEU A 216 -9.55 -8.11 -2.16
N GLY A 217 -8.63 -7.25 -1.72
CA GLY A 217 -7.38 -7.66 -1.07
C GLY A 217 -7.62 -8.43 0.23
N HIS A 218 -8.61 -8.03 1.03
CA HIS A 218 -9.02 -8.76 2.23
C HIS A 218 -9.63 -10.12 1.89
N LEU A 219 -10.63 -10.16 1.01
CA LEU A 219 -11.29 -11.40 0.59
C LEU A 219 -10.31 -12.39 -0.03
N LYS A 220 -9.33 -11.90 -0.80
CA LYS A 220 -8.25 -12.73 -1.35
C LYS A 220 -7.43 -13.39 -0.24
N LYS A 221 -7.03 -12.64 0.79
CA LYS A 221 -6.27 -13.18 1.93
C LYS A 221 -7.07 -14.19 2.73
N GLU A 222 -8.36 -13.93 2.96
CA GLU A 222 -9.25 -14.88 3.63
C GLU A 222 -9.40 -16.16 2.82
N LEU A 223 -9.57 -16.06 1.50
CA LEU A 223 -9.65 -17.23 0.62
C LEU A 223 -8.35 -18.03 0.63
N GLU A 224 -7.19 -17.36 0.59
CA GLU A 224 -5.88 -18.01 0.69
C GLU A 224 -5.71 -18.72 2.04
N ALA A 225 -6.12 -18.10 3.15
CA ALA A 225 -6.08 -18.71 4.48
C ALA A 225 -7.01 -19.93 4.58
N LEU A 226 -8.27 -19.80 4.14
CA LEU A 226 -9.22 -20.92 4.08
C LEU A 226 -8.72 -22.06 3.18
N GLY A 227 -8.02 -21.73 2.10
CA GLY A 227 -7.39 -22.72 1.22
C GLY A 227 -6.31 -23.53 1.93
N VAL A 228 -5.49 -22.88 2.75
CA VAL A 228 -4.47 -23.55 3.59
C VAL A 228 -5.16 -24.41 4.66
N ASP A 229 -6.13 -23.85 5.39
CA ASP A 229 -6.88 -24.57 6.42
C ASP A 229 -7.58 -25.82 5.85
N TYR A 230 -8.16 -25.70 4.66
CA TYR A 230 -8.79 -26.82 3.97
C TYR A 230 -7.78 -27.89 3.58
N GLN A 231 -6.60 -27.52 3.07
CA GLN A 231 -5.54 -28.48 2.76
C GLN A 231 -5.02 -29.20 4.01
N GLU A 232 -4.88 -28.50 5.14
CA GLU A 232 -4.53 -29.10 6.41
C GLU A 232 -5.59 -30.09 6.88
N TRP A 233 -6.87 -29.72 6.80
CA TRP A 233 -7.98 -30.60 7.10
C TRP A 233 -8.00 -31.83 6.19
N GLU A 234 -7.80 -31.67 4.88
CA GLU A 234 -7.77 -32.75 3.90
C GLU A 234 -6.63 -33.74 4.19
N ASN A 235 -5.43 -33.22 4.47
CA ASN A 235 -4.26 -34.02 4.85
C ASN A 235 -4.46 -34.77 6.18
N SER A 236 -5.20 -34.19 7.12
CA SER A 236 -5.55 -34.86 8.38
C SER A 236 -6.51 -36.03 8.20
N ARG A 237 -7.39 -35.96 7.19
CA ARG A 237 -8.41 -36.97 6.89
C ARG A 237 -7.92 -38.07 5.97
N ASN A 238 -7.06 -37.73 5.00
CA ASN A 238 -6.39 -38.65 4.09
C ASN A 238 -4.88 -38.54 4.27
N PRO A 239 -4.30 -39.13 5.33
CA PRO A 239 -2.85 -39.12 5.49
C PRO A 239 -2.22 -39.79 4.26
N PRO A 240 -1.18 -39.19 3.65
CA PRO A 240 -0.52 -39.78 2.50
C PRO A 240 -0.07 -41.21 2.85
N PRO A 241 -0.18 -42.17 1.92
CA PRO A 241 0.22 -43.54 2.18
C PRO A 241 1.67 -43.52 2.66
N ARG A 242 1.93 -44.07 3.86
CA ARG A 242 3.29 -44.20 4.39
C ARG A 242 4.15 -44.90 3.34
N SER A 243 5.09 -44.17 2.75
CA SER A 243 6.09 -44.76 1.85
C SER A 243 6.86 -45.81 2.65
N ARG A 244 6.75 -47.07 2.23
CA ARG A 244 7.59 -48.18 2.70
C ARG A 244 8.94 -48.13 2.01
#